data_AF-A0A0F9H5Z7-F1
#
_entry.id   AF-A0A0F9H5Z7-F1
#
_cell.length_a   1.000
_cell.length_b   1.000
_cell.length_c   1.000
_cell.angle_alpha   90.00
_cell.angle_beta   90.00
_cell.angle_gamma   90.00
#
_symmetry.space_group_name_H-M   'P 1'
#
loop_
_entity.id
_entity.type
_entity.pdbx_description
1 polymer ?
#
loop_
_entity_poly.entity_id
_entity_poly.type
_entity_poly.pdbx_seq_one_letter_code
_entity_poly.pdbx_strand_id
1 'polypeptide(L)'
;MSKKKYLSETHLHLLAEWDYTKNGNLRPGHVTYGSGKKVWWKCRKCRYSWKVSVSNRSGEKNTGCLECSRGNVSKISQKWLDSLGVPKKYREFIIKKLGIRVDAYVPETNTVYEFLGDFWHGNPKIFPPEKLNRVNKKTFGELYKETLKRLESLRNAGYNVVHIWEKDFKKNRQLNTMVDNGNI
;
A
#
# COMPACT_ATOMS: atom_id res chain seq x y z
N MET A 1 -18.61 -37.79 -20.46
CA MET A 1 -18.22 -36.36 -20.56
C MET A 1 -18.11 -35.78 -19.16
N SER A 2 -16.97 -35.15 -18.81
CA SER A 2 -16.80 -34.52 -17.50
C SER A 2 -17.69 -33.28 -17.38
N LYS A 3 -18.48 -33.20 -16.29
CA LYS A 3 -19.37 -32.05 -16.03
C LYS A 3 -18.52 -30.80 -15.77
N LYS A 4 -18.81 -29.70 -16.48
CA LYS A 4 -18.17 -28.40 -16.20
C LYS A 4 -18.47 -28.00 -14.76
N LYS A 5 -17.44 -27.68 -13.99
CA LYS A 5 -17.56 -27.16 -12.63
C LYS A 5 -17.34 -25.65 -12.63
N TYR A 6 -18.35 -24.90 -12.24
CA TYR A 6 -18.31 -23.44 -12.20
C TYR A 6 -17.61 -22.92 -10.94
N LEU A 7 -17.05 -21.73 -11.03
CA LEU A 7 -16.36 -21.09 -9.90
C LEU A 7 -17.29 -20.91 -8.70
N SER A 8 -18.56 -20.55 -8.94
CA SER A 8 -19.58 -20.42 -7.91
C SER A 8 -19.97 -21.73 -7.23
N GLU A 9 -19.69 -22.89 -7.82
CA GLU A 9 -20.06 -24.18 -7.25
C GLU A 9 -18.94 -24.78 -6.39
N THR A 10 -17.69 -24.47 -6.74
CA THR A 10 -16.51 -25.15 -6.17
C THR A 10 -15.64 -24.26 -5.30
N HIS A 11 -15.72 -22.93 -5.45
CA HIS A 11 -14.84 -21.98 -4.78
C HIS A 11 -15.63 -20.80 -4.17
N LEU A 12 -16.64 -21.11 -3.35
CA LEU A 12 -17.53 -20.12 -2.72
C LEU A 12 -16.76 -19.01 -1.97
N HIS A 13 -15.63 -19.34 -1.34
CA HIS A 13 -14.79 -18.37 -0.62
C HIS A 13 -14.21 -17.26 -1.53
N LEU A 14 -14.06 -17.53 -2.83
CA LEU A 14 -13.55 -16.58 -3.82
C LEU A 14 -14.61 -15.61 -4.32
N LEU A 15 -15.89 -15.86 -4.07
CA LEU A 15 -16.99 -14.95 -4.47
C LEU A 15 -16.89 -13.60 -3.75
N ALA A 16 -16.40 -13.60 -2.51
CA ALA A 16 -16.12 -12.40 -1.73
C ALA A 16 -14.94 -11.58 -2.28
N GLU A 17 -14.13 -12.19 -3.16
CA GLU A 17 -13.04 -11.53 -3.87
C GLU A 17 -13.42 -11.14 -5.30
N TRP A 18 -14.66 -11.34 -5.75
CA TRP A 18 -15.07 -10.90 -7.09
C TRP A 18 -15.31 -9.39 -7.13
N ASP A 19 -14.71 -8.68 -8.10
CA ASP A 19 -15.02 -7.27 -8.32
C ASP A 19 -16.26 -7.11 -9.22
N TYR A 20 -17.45 -7.12 -8.60
CA TYR A 20 -18.72 -6.99 -9.33
C TYR A 20 -18.84 -5.70 -10.12
N THR A 21 -18.22 -4.61 -9.66
CA THR A 21 -18.23 -3.33 -10.35
C THR A 21 -17.39 -3.40 -11.63
N LYS A 22 -16.16 -3.91 -11.55
CA LYS A 22 -15.24 -3.95 -12.71
C LYS A 22 -15.50 -5.08 -13.70
N ASN A 23 -16.17 -6.14 -13.27
CA ASN A 23 -16.53 -7.25 -14.16
C ASN A 23 -17.87 -7.05 -14.87
N GLY A 24 -18.59 -5.95 -14.60
CA GLY A 24 -19.87 -5.64 -15.24
C GLY A 24 -20.88 -6.78 -15.05
N ASN A 25 -21.42 -7.33 -16.13
CA ASN A 25 -22.39 -8.44 -16.10
C ASN A 25 -21.75 -9.83 -15.96
N LEU A 26 -20.42 -9.94 -15.99
CA LEU A 26 -19.76 -11.23 -15.78
C LEU A 26 -19.88 -11.64 -14.30
N ARG A 27 -20.46 -12.81 -14.06
CA ARG A 27 -20.65 -13.40 -12.74
C ARG A 27 -19.76 -14.63 -12.57
N PRO A 28 -19.42 -15.01 -11.32
CA PRO A 28 -18.68 -16.24 -11.03
C PRO A 28 -19.33 -17.52 -11.61
N GLY A 29 -20.66 -17.56 -11.72
CA GLY A 29 -21.38 -18.69 -12.34
C GLY A 29 -21.25 -18.78 -13.85
N HIS A 30 -20.70 -17.77 -14.52
CA HIS A 30 -20.49 -17.79 -15.98
C HIS A 30 -19.12 -18.37 -16.38
N VAL A 31 -18.25 -18.70 -15.41
CA VAL A 31 -16.87 -19.16 -15.65
C VAL A 31 -16.55 -20.41 -14.86
N THR A 32 -15.82 -21.34 -15.48
CA THR A 32 -15.28 -22.52 -14.80
C THR A 32 -14.09 -22.15 -13.93
N TYR A 33 -13.83 -22.90 -12.85
CA TYR A 33 -12.67 -22.65 -11.98
C TYR A 33 -11.33 -22.81 -12.72
N GLY A 34 -11.30 -23.61 -13.80
CA GLY A 34 -10.13 -23.79 -14.67
C GLY A 34 -10.02 -22.76 -15.80
N SER A 35 -10.88 -21.74 -15.85
CA SER A 35 -10.90 -20.80 -16.98
C SER A 35 -9.66 -19.90 -17.05
N GLY A 36 -9.05 -19.80 -18.23
CA GLY A 36 -7.99 -18.82 -18.51
C GLY A 36 -8.46 -17.36 -18.59
N LYS A 37 -9.77 -17.10 -18.49
CA LYS A 37 -10.34 -15.74 -18.62
C LYS A 37 -9.83 -14.84 -17.50
N LYS A 38 -9.21 -13.71 -17.88
CA LYS A 38 -8.76 -12.68 -16.94
C LYS A 38 -9.93 -11.83 -16.45
N VAL A 39 -10.20 -11.89 -15.15
CA VAL A 39 -11.27 -11.16 -14.48
C VAL A 39 -10.69 -10.28 -13.38
N TRP A 40 -11.47 -9.31 -12.93
CA TRP A 40 -11.10 -8.45 -11.81
C TRP A 40 -11.46 -9.11 -10.48
N TRP A 41 -10.46 -9.25 -9.63
CA TRP A 41 -10.59 -9.66 -8.24
C TRP A 41 -10.42 -8.44 -7.35
N LYS A 42 -11.08 -8.40 -6.19
CA LYS A 42 -11.05 -7.32 -5.20
C LYS A 42 -10.62 -7.87 -3.85
N CYS A 43 -9.54 -7.32 -3.30
CA CYS A 43 -8.91 -7.93 -2.14
C CYS A 43 -9.80 -7.76 -0.92
N ARG A 44 -10.01 -8.82 -0.15
CA ARG A 44 -10.74 -8.71 1.13
C ARG A 44 -9.97 -7.87 2.15
N LYS A 45 -8.63 -7.87 2.08
CA LYS A 45 -7.76 -7.16 3.03
C LYS A 45 -7.60 -5.67 2.67
N CYS A 46 -7.02 -5.36 1.50
CA CYS A 46 -6.69 -3.99 1.12
C CYS A 46 -7.68 -3.35 0.14
N ARG A 47 -8.75 -4.07 -0.26
CA ARG A 47 -9.74 -3.62 -1.26
C ARG A 47 -9.19 -3.27 -2.65
N TYR A 48 -7.88 -3.47 -2.87
CA TYR A 48 -7.26 -3.33 -4.17
C TYR A 48 -7.85 -4.33 -5.16
N SER A 49 -8.16 -3.84 -6.36
CA SER A 49 -8.63 -4.69 -7.44
C SER A 49 -7.52 -5.02 -8.41
N TRP A 50 -7.28 -6.30 -8.66
CA TRP A 50 -6.27 -6.79 -9.59
C TRP A 50 -6.87 -7.72 -10.63
N LYS A 51 -6.23 -7.80 -11.80
CA LYS A 51 -6.71 -8.59 -12.93
C LYS A 51 -5.84 -9.83 -13.10
N VAL A 52 -6.41 -11.01 -12.93
CA VAL A 52 -5.71 -12.30 -13.13
C VAL A 52 -6.70 -13.34 -13.68
N SER A 53 -6.21 -14.40 -14.32
CA SER A 53 -7.07 -15.48 -14.82
C SER A 53 -7.78 -16.20 -13.67
N VAL A 54 -8.97 -16.73 -13.95
CA VAL A 54 -9.72 -17.52 -12.96
C VAL A 54 -8.88 -18.71 -12.49
N SER A 55 -8.30 -19.48 -13.42
CA SER A 55 -7.43 -20.61 -13.12
C SER A 55 -6.23 -20.30 -12.24
N ASN A 56 -5.62 -19.11 -12.38
CA ASN A 56 -4.50 -18.72 -11.51
C ASN A 56 -4.96 -18.37 -10.09
N ARG A 57 -6.20 -17.89 -9.91
CA ARG A 57 -6.75 -17.55 -8.59
C ARG A 57 -7.31 -18.78 -7.88
N SER A 58 -8.08 -19.62 -8.58
CA SER A 58 -8.77 -20.79 -8.01
C SER A 58 -8.01 -22.11 -8.14
N GLY A 59 -7.02 -22.20 -9.03
CA GLY A 59 -6.19 -23.40 -9.18
C GLY A 59 -5.05 -23.48 -8.15
N GLU A 60 -4.16 -24.44 -8.34
CA GLU A 60 -3.03 -24.75 -7.45
C GLU A 60 -2.14 -23.55 -7.11
N LYS A 61 -1.92 -22.65 -8.08
CA LYS A 61 -1.13 -21.43 -7.87
C LYS A 61 -1.74 -20.50 -6.83
N ASN A 62 -3.06 -20.54 -6.63
CA ASN A 62 -3.83 -19.79 -5.64
C ASN A 62 -3.34 -18.33 -5.47
N THR A 63 -3.14 -17.64 -6.59
CA THR A 63 -2.45 -16.35 -6.60
C THR A 63 -3.19 -15.31 -5.76
N GLY A 64 -2.51 -14.78 -4.75
CA GLY A 64 -3.07 -13.77 -3.85
C GLY A 64 -3.07 -12.36 -4.45
N CYS A 65 -3.60 -11.41 -3.67
CA CYS A 65 -3.49 -10.00 -4.02
C CYS A 65 -2.02 -9.57 -4.02
N LEU A 66 -1.53 -9.10 -5.17
CA LEU A 66 -0.14 -8.65 -5.32
C LEU A 66 0.22 -7.51 -4.35
N GLU A 67 -0.73 -6.65 -4.00
CA GLU A 67 -0.46 -5.60 -3.00
C GLU A 67 -0.27 -6.17 -1.61
N CYS A 68 -0.97 -7.25 -1.25
CA CYS A 68 -0.76 -7.92 0.03
C CYS A 68 0.49 -8.81 0.03
N SER A 69 0.90 -9.34 -1.13
CA SER A 69 2.11 -10.17 -1.24
C SER A 69 3.39 -9.33 -1.39
N ARG A 70 3.27 -8.03 -1.69
CA ARG A 70 4.39 -7.08 -1.61
C ARG A 70 4.76 -6.88 -0.13
N GLY A 71 5.58 -7.79 0.37
CA GLY A 71 5.97 -7.94 1.78
C GLY A 71 6.82 -6.84 2.40
N ASN A 72 6.77 -5.60 1.92
CA ASN A 72 7.62 -4.51 2.42
C ASN A 72 6.82 -3.27 2.87
N VAL A 73 5.60 -3.45 3.35
CA VAL A 73 4.90 -2.34 4.02
C VAL A 73 5.59 -2.08 5.35
N SER A 74 6.10 -0.86 5.54
CA SER A 74 6.80 -0.47 6.76
C SER A 74 5.86 -0.59 7.97
N LYS A 75 6.14 -1.56 8.86
CA LYS A 75 5.35 -1.77 10.09
C LYS A 75 5.28 -0.50 10.95
N ILE A 76 6.33 0.32 10.94
CA ILE A 76 6.37 1.58 11.69
C ILE A 76 5.56 2.69 11.01
N SER A 77 5.57 2.76 9.67
CA SER A 77 4.67 3.63 8.90
C SER A 77 3.21 3.29 9.22
N GLN A 78 2.86 2.00 9.25
CA GLN A 78 1.50 1.57 9.59
C GLN A 78 1.09 1.98 11.02
N LYS A 79 1.99 1.88 12.00
CA LYS A 79 1.74 2.35 13.37
C LYS A 79 1.54 3.86 13.43
N TRP A 80 2.27 4.64 12.62
CA TRP A 80 2.07 6.08 12.52
C TRP A 80 0.69 6.41 11.93
N LEU A 81 0.31 5.75 10.84
CA LEU A 81 -1.01 5.91 10.24
C LEU A 81 -2.14 5.45 11.18
N ASP A 82 -1.92 4.41 11.99
CA ASP A 82 -2.83 4.00 13.07
C ASP A 82 -3.00 5.12 14.10
N SER A 83 -1.91 5.75 14.55
CA SER A 83 -1.97 6.86 15.52
C SER A 83 -2.69 8.11 15.01
N LEU A 84 -2.81 8.26 13.70
CA LEU A 84 -3.56 9.34 13.04
C LEU A 84 -5.01 8.94 12.70
N GLY A 85 -5.42 7.71 13.02
CA GLY A 85 -6.75 7.20 12.69
C GLY A 85 -6.99 6.96 11.18
N VAL A 86 -5.93 6.93 10.35
CA VAL A 86 -6.06 6.79 8.90
C VAL A 86 -6.54 5.38 8.55
N PRO A 87 -7.73 5.19 7.93
CA PRO A 87 -8.25 3.87 7.61
C PRO A 87 -7.35 3.04 6.69
N LYS A 88 -7.25 1.73 6.94
CA LYS A 88 -6.45 0.79 6.11
C LYS A 88 -6.80 0.81 4.61
N LYS A 89 -8.05 1.15 4.26
CA LYS A 89 -8.51 1.29 2.86
C LYS A 89 -7.81 2.41 2.09
N TYR A 90 -7.19 3.36 2.80
CA TYR A 90 -6.51 4.52 2.23
C TYR A 90 -5.00 4.42 2.21
N ARG A 91 -4.43 3.31 2.71
CA ARG A 91 -2.98 3.11 2.83
C ARG A 91 -2.39 2.43 1.58
N GLU A 92 -1.10 2.64 1.35
CA GLU A 92 -0.36 2.11 0.18
C GLU A 92 -1.03 2.51 -1.14
N PHE A 93 -1.56 3.73 -1.19
CA PHE A 93 -2.44 4.18 -2.26
C PHE A 93 -1.63 4.59 -3.50
N ILE A 94 -2.15 4.31 -4.69
CA ILE A 94 -1.56 4.78 -5.95
C ILE A 94 -2.36 5.96 -6.46
N ILE A 95 -1.73 7.14 -6.48
CA ILE A 95 -2.28 8.34 -7.10
C ILE A 95 -2.14 8.20 -8.61
N LYS A 96 -3.19 7.68 -9.26
CA LYS A 96 -3.16 7.30 -10.69
C LYS A 96 -2.71 8.42 -11.62
N LYS A 97 -3.14 9.67 -11.39
CA LYS A 97 -2.74 10.84 -12.20
C LYS A 97 -1.22 11.04 -12.24
N LEU A 98 -0.54 10.69 -11.14
CA LEU A 98 0.90 10.87 -10.99
C LEU A 98 1.69 9.56 -11.17
N GLY A 99 1.01 8.41 -11.23
CA GLY A 99 1.67 7.10 -11.26
C GLY A 99 2.47 6.77 -9.99
N ILE A 100 2.26 7.52 -8.89
CA ILE A 100 3.05 7.42 -7.66
C ILE A 100 2.28 6.66 -6.58
N ARG A 101 2.96 5.73 -5.90
CA ARG A 101 2.50 5.16 -4.64
C ARG A 101 2.88 6.05 -3.47
N VAL A 102 1.97 6.24 -2.53
CA VAL A 102 2.15 6.99 -1.26
C VAL A 102 1.79 6.10 -0.06
N ASP A 103 2.27 6.42 1.15
CA ASP A 103 1.94 5.62 2.35
C ASP A 103 0.44 5.65 2.67
N ALA A 104 -0.22 6.80 2.50
CA ALA A 104 -1.68 6.87 2.46
C ALA A 104 -2.20 8.08 1.67
N TYR A 105 -3.42 7.97 1.15
CA TYR A 105 -4.18 9.07 0.56
C TYR A 105 -5.64 9.03 1.02
N VAL A 106 -6.08 10.10 1.69
CA VAL A 106 -7.45 10.27 2.18
C VAL A 106 -8.17 11.28 1.28
N PRO A 107 -9.09 10.82 0.41
CA PRO A 107 -9.73 11.69 -0.59
C PRO A 107 -10.64 12.75 0.05
N GLU A 108 -11.27 12.46 1.18
CA GLU A 108 -12.19 13.38 1.86
C GLU A 108 -11.53 14.69 2.29
N THR A 109 -10.24 14.63 2.67
CA THR A 109 -9.44 15.78 3.08
C THR A 109 -8.39 16.19 2.05
N ASN A 110 -8.37 15.48 0.90
CA ASN A 110 -7.35 15.58 -0.13
C ASN A 110 -5.90 15.50 0.43
N THR A 111 -5.69 14.65 1.44
CA THR A 111 -4.43 14.56 2.19
C THR A 111 -3.63 13.32 1.82
N VAL A 112 -2.39 13.54 1.43
CA VAL A 112 -1.35 12.52 1.26
C VAL A 112 -0.50 12.45 2.52
N TYR A 113 -0.27 11.24 3.00
CA TYR A 113 0.63 10.95 4.10
C TYR A 113 1.88 10.25 3.57
N GLU A 114 3.06 10.72 3.98
CA GLU A 114 4.37 10.14 3.64
C GLU A 114 5.19 9.89 4.92
N PHE A 115 5.55 8.63 5.15
CA PHE A 115 6.43 8.23 6.24
C PHE A 115 7.86 8.15 5.71
N LEU A 116 8.70 9.11 6.11
CA LEU A 116 10.06 9.24 5.60
C LEU A 116 11.02 8.38 6.42
N GLY A 117 11.29 7.17 5.94
CA GLY A 117 12.30 6.30 6.53
C GLY A 117 13.69 6.94 6.46
N ASP A 118 14.36 7.09 7.60
CA ASP A 118 15.55 7.96 7.71
C ASP A 118 16.65 7.57 6.70
N PHE A 119 16.87 6.26 6.54
CA PHE A 119 17.87 5.71 5.63
C PHE A 119 17.48 5.84 4.16
N TRP A 120 16.21 5.66 3.84
CA TRP A 120 15.73 5.61 2.45
C TRP A 120 15.52 7.00 1.86
N HIS A 121 15.22 7.98 2.72
CA HIS A 121 14.88 9.35 2.33
C HIS A 121 15.99 10.35 2.66
N GLY A 122 17.10 9.90 3.24
CA GLY A 122 18.25 10.74 3.56
C GLY A 122 17.96 11.79 4.64
N ASN A 123 17.52 11.35 5.82
CA ASN A 123 17.29 12.27 6.93
C ASN A 123 18.59 13.02 7.29
N PRO A 124 18.66 14.35 7.09
CA PRO A 124 19.87 15.13 7.31
C PRO A 124 20.26 15.24 8.80
N LYS A 125 19.33 14.94 9.71
CA LYS A 125 19.61 14.85 11.16
C LYS A 125 20.32 13.55 11.55
N ILE A 126 20.31 12.54 10.68
CA ILE A 126 20.83 11.19 10.96
C ILE A 126 22.08 10.89 10.13
N PHE A 127 22.09 11.33 8.88
CA PHE A 127 23.15 11.01 7.94
C PHE A 127 23.80 12.28 7.37
N PRO A 128 25.14 12.36 7.34
CA PRO A 128 25.84 13.42 6.63
C PRO A 128 25.49 13.41 5.13
N PRO A 129 25.33 14.57 4.48
CA PRO A 129 24.88 14.64 3.09
C PRO A 129 25.82 13.92 2.12
N GLU A 130 27.14 14.00 2.34
CA GLU A 130 28.15 13.40 1.44
C GLU A 130 28.27 11.88 1.56
N LYS A 131 27.69 11.30 2.62
CA LYS A 131 27.80 9.86 2.87
C LYS A 131 26.94 9.09 1.86
N LEU A 132 27.49 8.02 1.31
CA LEU A 132 26.77 7.15 0.40
C LEU A 132 25.78 6.24 1.13
N ASN A 133 24.56 6.18 0.59
CA ASN A 133 23.63 5.10 0.87
C ASN A 133 24.11 3.82 0.15
N ARG A 134 24.29 2.77 0.94
CA ARG A 134 24.94 1.52 0.51
C ARG A 134 24.14 0.75 -0.54
N VAL A 135 22.83 0.96 -0.57
CA VAL A 135 21.86 0.19 -1.38
C VAL A 135 21.68 0.84 -2.75
N ASN A 136 21.33 2.12 -2.80
CA ASN A 136 21.03 2.81 -4.05
C ASN A 136 22.22 3.57 -4.66
N LYS A 137 23.38 3.57 -3.97
CA LYS A 137 24.63 4.22 -4.39
C LYS A 137 24.55 5.74 -4.58
N LYS A 138 23.49 6.38 -4.12
CA LYS A 138 23.38 7.84 -4.02
C LYS A 138 23.89 8.33 -2.68
N THR A 139 24.33 9.58 -2.62
CA THR A 139 24.59 10.27 -1.36
C THR A 139 23.28 10.51 -0.60
N PHE A 140 23.33 10.59 0.73
CA PHE A 140 22.13 10.92 1.51
C PHE A 140 21.63 12.34 1.20
N GLY A 141 22.51 13.27 0.81
CA GLY A 141 22.14 14.59 0.32
C GLY A 141 21.31 14.55 -0.97
N GLU A 142 21.63 13.67 -1.92
CA GLU A 142 20.81 13.44 -3.11
C GLU A 142 19.45 12.84 -2.76
N LEU A 143 19.41 11.83 -1.88
CA LEU A 143 18.14 11.24 -1.42
C LEU A 143 17.24 12.25 -0.71
N TYR A 144 17.84 13.14 0.09
CA TYR A 144 17.13 14.22 0.74
C TYR A 144 16.53 15.20 -0.29
N LYS A 145 17.33 15.63 -1.27
CA LYS A 145 16.87 16.51 -2.37
C LYS A 145 15.73 15.87 -3.17
N GLU A 146 15.83 14.57 -3.47
CA GLU A 146 14.77 13.81 -4.15
C GLU A 146 13.50 13.72 -3.30
N THR A 147 13.65 13.52 -1.99
CA THR A 147 12.52 13.52 -1.04
C THR A 147 11.82 14.88 -1.03
N LEU A 148 12.56 15.98 -0.94
CA LEU A 148 11.98 17.33 -0.97
C LEU A 148 11.25 17.59 -2.30
N LYS A 149 11.87 17.26 -3.43
CA LYS A 149 11.26 17.39 -4.77
C LYS A 149 9.98 16.58 -4.90
N ARG A 150 9.95 15.38 -4.33
CA ARG A 150 8.74 14.53 -4.29
C ARG A 150 7.62 15.19 -3.49
N LEU A 151 7.91 15.64 -2.28
CA LEU A 151 6.91 16.30 -1.42
C LEU A 151 6.37 17.58 -2.07
N GLU A 152 7.25 18.36 -2.71
CA GLU A 152 6.88 19.56 -3.47
C GLU A 152 6.01 19.21 -4.69
N SER A 153 6.35 18.15 -5.44
CA SER A 153 5.55 17.71 -6.59
C SER A 153 4.13 17.31 -6.18
N LEU A 154 3.96 16.68 -5.02
CA LEU A 154 2.63 16.37 -4.47
C LEU A 154 1.87 17.65 -4.10
N ARG A 155 2.52 18.62 -3.45
CA ARG A 155 1.89 19.92 -3.12
C ARG A 155 1.49 20.69 -4.37
N ASN A 156 2.37 20.76 -5.37
CA ASN A 156 2.11 21.43 -6.65
C ASN A 156 1.00 20.75 -7.45
N ALA A 157 0.77 19.45 -7.25
CA ALA A 157 -0.37 18.74 -7.80
C ALA A 157 -1.69 18.99 -7.05
N GLY A 158 -1.67 19.81 -5.99
CA GLY A 158 -2.83 20.27 -5.24
C GLY A 158 -3.17 19.43 -3.99
N TYR A 159 -2.29 18.52 -3.56
CA TYR A 159 -2.53 17.70 -2.37
C TYR A 159 -2.08 18.40 -1.08
N ASN A 160 -2.83 18.21 0.00
CA ASN A 160 -2.33 18.45 1.35
C ASN A 160 -1.29 17.36 1.67
N VAL A 161 -0.07 17.73 2.08
CA VAL A 161 0.99 16.75 2.32
C VAL A 161 1.42 16.78 3.78
N VAL A 162 1.07 15.71 4.50
CA VAL A 162 1.54 15.43 5.86
C VAL A 162 2.68 14.43 5.79
N HIS A 163 3.79 14.72 6.43
CA HIS A 163 4.92 13.79 6.49
C HIS A 163 5.54 13.75 7.87
N ILE A 164 6.21 12.64 8.19
CA ILE A 164 7.00 12.51 9.40
C ILE A 164 8.28 11.74 9.10
N TRP A 165 9.39 12.12 9.75
CA TRP A 165 10.62 11.32 9.74
C TRP A 165 10.51 10.16 10.73
N GLU A 166 11.10 9.02 10.38
CA GLU A 166 11.10 7.83 11.23
C GLU A 166 11.67 8.12 12.63
N LYS A 167 12.79 8.85 12.72
CA LYS A 167 13.37 9.26 14.00
C LYS A 167 12.40 10.06 14.86
N ASP A 168 11.72 11.02 14.25
CA ASP A 168 10.80 11.93 14.94
C ASP A 168 9.59 11.14 15.49
N PHE A 169 9.03 10.23 14.69
CA PHE A 169 7.95 9.35 15.15
C PHE A 169 8.38 8.42 16.29
N LYS A 170 9.58 7.82 16.20
CA LYS A 170 10.13 6.96 17.26
C LYS A 170 10.31 7.71 18.58
N LYS A 171 10.81 8.96 18.52
CA LYS A 171 10.97 9.83 19.69
C LYS A 171 9.63 10.14 20.35
N ASN A 172 8.63 10.55 19.56
CA ASN A 172 7.30 10.88 20.09
C ASN A 172 6.64 9.69 20.79
N ARG A 173 6.80 8.48 20.24
CA ARG A 173 6.27 7.26 20.91
C ARG A 173 6.95 6.97 22.24
N GLN A 174 8.25 7.17 22.35
CA GLN A 174 8.97 6.95 23.62
C GLN A 174 8.50 7.93 24.70
N LEU A 175 8.33 9.20 24.35
CA LEU A 175 7.81 10.22 25.27
C LEU A 175 6.41 9.87 25.78
N ASN A 176 5.49 9.49 24.89
CA ASN A 176 4.14 9.12 25.29
C ASN A 176 4.13 7.89 26.23
N THR A 177 4.98 6.89 25.96
CA THR A 177 5.11 5.73 26.88
C THR A 177 5.68 6.11 28.25
N MET A 178 6.51 7.15 28.36
CA MET A 178 7.01 7.63 29.66
C MET A 178 5.93 8.38 30.45
N VAL A 179 5.12 9.20 29.75
CA VAL A 179 3.96 9.89 30.33
C VAL A 179 2.93 8.89 30.84
N ASP A 180 2.55 7.91 30.01
CA ASP A 180 1.53 6.90 30.36
C ASP A 180 1.94 6.01 31.54
N ASN A 181 3.25 5.84 31.76
CA ASN A 181 3.80 5.07 32.87
C ASN A 181 4.13 5.92 34.11
N GLY A 182 3.74 7.20 34.15
CA GLY A 182 3.90 8.07 35.32
C GLY A 182 5.33 8.45 35.68
N ASN A 183 6.28 8.37 34.74
CA ASN A 183 7.70 8.67 34.96
C ASN A 183 8.06 10.08 34.45
N ILE A 184 7.48 11.13 35.05
CA ILE A 184 7.90 12.53 34.86
C ILE A 184 8.04 13.19 36.22
#